data_AF-A0A3B0ZMU3-F1
#
_entry.id   AF-A0A3B0ZMU3-F1
#
_cell.length_a   1.000
_cell.length_b   1.000
_cell.length_c   1.000
_cell.angle_alpha   90.00
_cell.angle_beta   90.00
_cell.angle_gamma   90.00
#
_symmetry.space_group_name_H-M   'P 1'
#
loop_
_entity.id
_entity.type
_entity.pdbx_description
1 polymer ?
#
loop_
_entity_poly.entity_id
_entity_poly.type
_entity_poly.pdbx_seq_one_letter_code
_entity_poly.pdbx_strand_id
1 'polypeptide(L)'
;MRYMYVFTVYILFSSVSSSLLAAVTAEKTPNDVYFEVQLLADDLRALRRQNKIRTPWPRIKIESGREPRHVFQKVLEVLGEINSYRLNIVKTGGITVLRFPGRDITPNKVFSVVVRLRQELALLLAKRKNSRIKKKSSIQGNKTSNHVYAALSEVSIAIEETLGLRGVTPSEVYTRSLQVIRLVQFLRRSQSLPQDVPIPALTQGNFPKLLVITVLLPVVVMMMNVI
;
A
#
# COMPACT_ATOMS: atom_id res chain seq x y z
N MET A 1 -57.03 28.81 -41.38
CA MET A 1 -57.46 27.93 -40.26
C MET A 1 -56.26 27.07 -39.88
N ARG A 2 -55.40 27.47 -38.94
CA ARG A 2 -55.48 27.20 -37.48
C ARG A 2 -55.59 25.70 -37.16
N TYR A 3 -54.46 25.03 -36.88
CA TYR A 3 -54.36 24.09 -35.77
C TYR A 3 -52.98 24.20 -35.12
N MET A 4 -53.04 24.59 -33.84
CA MET A 4 -51.96 24.93 -32.92
C MET A 4 -51.80 23.70 -32.01
N TYR A 5 -50.75 22.89 -32.21
CA TYR A 5 -50.45 21.78 -31.29
C TYR A 5 -49.55 22.30 -30.17
N VAL A 6 -50.19 22.70 -29.07
CA VAL A 6 -49.54 23.00 -27.79
C VAL A 6 -49.24 21.66 -27.12
N PHE A 7 -48.02 21.17 -27.28
CA PHE A 7 -47.53 19.96 -26.62
C PHE A 7 -47.03 20.34 -25.23
N THR A 8 -47.94 20.34 -24.26
CA THR A 8 -47.67 20.63 -22.85
C THR A 8 -46.85 19.50 -22.23
N VAL A 9 -45.53 19.67 -22.12
CA VAL A 9 -44.63 18.74 -21.45
C VAL A 9 -44.78 18.90 -19.93
N TYR A 10 -45.57 18.03 -19.32
CA TYR A 10 -45.65 17.86 -17.86
C TYR A 10 -44.36 17.16 -17.39
N ILE A 11 -43.34 17.92 -16.98
CA ILE A 11 -42.19 17.38 -16.25
C ILE A 11 -42.63 17.14 -14.81
N LEU A 12 -43.00 15.89 -14.50
CA LEU A 12 -43.15 15.37 -13.15
C LEU A 12 -41.79 15.49 -12.43
N PHE A 13 -41.62 16.56 -11.67
CA PHE A 13 -40.59 16.70 -10.65
C PHE A 13 -40.92 15.73 -9.50
N SER A 14 -40.60 14.45 -9.67
CA SER A 14 -40.58 13.52 -8.54
C SER A 14 -39.40 13.90 -7.65
N SER A 15 -39.72 14.50 -6.51
CA SER A 15 -38.79 14.71 -5.41
C SER A 15 -38.28 13.35 -4.93
N VAL A 16 -37.16 12.88 -5.50
CA VAL A 16 -36.41 11.74 -4.99
C VAL A 16 -35.80 12.20 -3.66
N SER A 17 -36.59 12.06 -2.59
CA SER A 17 -36.11 12.10 -1.22
C SER A 17 -35.14 10.95 -1.04
N SER A 18 -33.89 11.17 -1.45
CA SER A 18 -32.76 10.30 -1.18
C SER A 18 -32.54 10.36 0.33
N SER A 19 -33.23 9.51 1.07
CA SER A 19 -32.93 9.25 2.47
C SER A 19 -31.48 8.79 2.51
N LEU A 20 -30.60 9.70 2.94
CA LEU A 20 -29.20 9.45 3.25
C LEU A 20 -29.16 8.48 4.44
N LEU A 21 -29.40 7.20 4.17
CA LEU A 21 -29.01 6.12 5.05
C LEU A 21 -27.48 6.21 5.12
N ALA A 22 -26.99 6.90 6.15
CA ALA A 22 -25.59 6.84 6.53
C ALA A 22 -25.29 5.36 6.79
N ALA A 23 -24.68 4.70 5.81
CA ALA A 23 -24.32 3.31 5.90
C ALA A 23 -23.30 3.18 7.04
N VAL A 24 -23.77 2.76 8.21
CA VAL A 24 -22.92 2.41 9.34
C VAL A 24 -22.09 1.21 8.89
N THR A 25 -20.88 1.47 8.42
CA THR A 25 -19.97 0.40 8.05
C THR A 25 -19.51 -0.28 9.33
N ALA A 26 -19.85 -1.56 9.49
CA ALA A 26 -19.42 -2.36 10.64
C ALA A 26 -17.90 -2.21 10.85
N GLU A 27 -17.52 -1.88 12.08
CA GLU A 27 -16.12 -1.69 12.46
C GLU A 27 -15.31 -2.95 12.14
N LYS A 28 -14.16 -2.75 11.52
CA LYS A 28 -13.22 -3.80 11.16
C LYS A 28 -12.30 -4.08 12.33
N THR A 29 -12.02 -5.36 12.51
CA THR A 29 -11.12 -5.91 13.50
C THR A 29 -9.82 -6.38 12.83
N PRO A 30 -8.74 -6.63 13.59
CA PRO A 30 -7.53 -7.26 13.03
C PRO A 30 -7.81 -8.62 12.38
N ASN A 31 -8.84 -9.36 12.83
CA ASN A 31 -9.30 -10.58 12.18
C ASN A 31 -9.79 -10.35 10.74
N ASP A 32 -10.53 -9.27 10.51
CA ASP A 32 -11.01 -8.89 9.17
C ASP A 32 -9.84 -8.57 8.24
N VAL A 33 -8.89 -7.80 8.75
CA VAL A 33 -7.69 -7.45 7.99
C VAL A 33 -6.87 -8.69 7.68
N TYR A 34 -6.66 -9.57 8.67
CA TYR A 34 -5.93 -10.82 8.49
C TYR A 34 -6.59 -11.71 7.43
N PHE A 35 -7.92 -11.82 7.43
CA PHE A 35 -8.66 -12.55 6.41
C PHE A 35 -8.40 -11.98 5.00
N GLU A 36 -8.46 -10.66 4.83
CA GLU A 36 -8.14 -10.04 3.54
C GLU A 36 -6.69 -10.27 3.11
N VAL A 37 -5.74 -10.26 4.05
CA VAL A 37 -4.33 -10.60 3.76
C VAL A 37 -4.18 -12.06 3.33
N GLN A 38 -4.95 -13.00 3.89
CA GLN A 38 -4.92 -14.39 3.42
C GLN A 38 -5.45 -14.54 2.00
N LEU A 39 -6.51 -13.80 1.65
CA LEU A 39 -7.01 -13.78 0.27
C LEU A 39 -5.99 -13.16 -0.70
N LEU A 40 -5.33 -12.09 -0.28
CA LEU A 40 -4.20 -11.51 -1.01
C LEU A 40 -3.06 -12.53 -1.22
N ALA A 41 -2.69 -13.28 -0.18
CA ALA A 41 -1.65 -14.30 -0.28
C ALA A 41 -2.03 -15.41 -1.27
N ASP A 42 -3.31 -15.80 -1.32
CA ASP A 42 -3.80 -16.77 -2.30
C ASP A 42 -3.74 -16.24 -3.74
N ASP A 43 -4.13 -14.99 -3.96
CA ASP A 43 -4.02 -14.31 -5.25
C ASP A 43 -2.55 -14.25 -5.71
N LEU A 44 -1.63 -13.95 -4.79
CA LEU A 44 -0.20 -13.96 -5.08
C LEU A 44 0.34 -15.35 -5.40
N ARG A 45 -0.12 -16.40 -4.68
CA ARG A 45 0.24 -17.79 -5.01
C ARG A 45 -0.25 -18.16 -6.41
N ALA A 46 -1.44 -17.69 -6.80
CA ALA A 46 -1.93 -17.89 -8.16
C ALA A 46 -1.03 -17.19 -9.19
N LEU A 47 -0.62 -15.95 -8.93
CA LEU A 47 0.32 -15.21 -9.78
C LEU A 47 1.68 -15.93 -9.89
N ARG A 48 2.24 -16.41 -8.77
CA ARG A 48 3.48 -17.20 -8.75
C ARG A 48 3.39 -18.45 -9.62
N ARG A 49 2.27 -19.18 -9.55
CA ARG A 49 2.03 -20.36 -10.41
C ARG A 49 1.95 -19.99 -11.88
N GLN A 50 1.28 -18.89 -12.24
CA GLN A 50 1.23 -18.38 -13.62
C GLN A 50 2.63 -18.07 -14.16
N ASN A 51 3.50 -17.54 -13.30
CA ASN A 51 4.90 -17.22 -13.62
C ASN A 51 5.87 -18.41 -13.39
N LYS A 52 5.37 -19.63 -13.16
CA LYS A 52 6.17 -20.85 -12.94
C LYS A 52 7.18 -20.77 -11.78
N ILE A 53 6.89 -19.95 -10.78
CA ILE A 53 7.74 -19.76 -9.59
C ILE A 53 7.48 -20.87 -8.59
N ARG A 54 8.54 -21.61 -8.25
CA ARG A 54 8.50 -22.81 -7.40
C ARG A 54 9.12 -22.63 -6.02
N THR A 55 9.65 -21.45 -5.71
CA THR A 55 10.19 -21.17 -4.38
C THR A 55 9.11 -21.38 -3.32
N PRO A 56 9.46 -21.95 -2.15
CA PRO A 56 8.49 -22.17 -1.07
C PRO A 56 7.93 -20.83 -0.57
N TRP A 57 6.72 -20.87 0.02
CA TRP A 57 6.15 -19.68 0.65
C TRP A 57 6.96 -19.33 1.91
N PRO A 58 7.42 -18.08 2.06
CA PRO A 58 8.20 -17.67 3.23
C PRO A 58 7.36 -17.76 4.51
N ARG A 59 8.00 -18.02 5.65
CA ARG A 59 7.35 -18.04 6.96
C ARG A 59 8.04 -17.07 7.88
N ILE A 60 7.27 -16.15 8.47
CA ILE A 60 7.80 -15.12 9.37
C ILE A 60 7.37 -15.40 10.80
N LYS A 61 8.32 -15.30 11.73
CA LYS A 61 8.03 -15.38 13.16
C LYS A 61 7.17 -14.17 13.56
N ILE A 62 6.12 -14.41 14.33
CA ILE A 62 5.27 -13.34 14.84
C ILE A 62 6.02 -12.61 15.96
N GLU A 63 6.20 -11.31 15.77
CA GLU A 63 6.80 -10.42 16.77
C GLU A 63 5.71 -9.65 17.53
N SER A 64 5.95 -9.37 18.80
CA SER A 64 5.06 -8.56 19.64
C SER A 64 5.22 -7.06 19.38
N GLY A 65 4.30 -6.25 19.91
CA GLY A 65 4.39 -4.78 19.86
C GLY A 65 4.00 -4.14 18.53
N ARG A 66 3.42 -4.88 17.58
CA ARG A 66 2.93 -4.30 16.32
C ARG A 66 1.54 -3.69 16.53
N GLU A 67 1.46 -2.41 16.23
CA GLU A 67 0.22 -1.63 16.19
C GLU A 67 -0.34 -1.48 14.75
N PRO A 68 -1.61 -1.06 14.56
CA PRO A 68 -2.18 -0.83 13.22
C PRO A 68 -1.36 0.11 12.35
N ARG A 69 -0.67 1.10 12.94
CA ARG A 69 0.25 2.01 12.26
C ARG A 69 1.38 1.28 11.53
N HIS A 70 2.00 0.30 12.18
CA HIS A 70 3.04 -0.55 11.61
C HIS A 70 2.51 -1.44 10.48
N VAL A 71 1.31 -2.01 10.69
CA VAL A 71 0.64 -2.81 9.66
C VAL A 71 0.38 -1.97 8.42
N PHE A 72 -0.14 -0.75 8.59
CA PHE A 72 -0.39 0.18 7.48
C PHE A 72 0.88 0.54 6.72
N GLN A 73 1.98 0.82 7.42
CA GLN A 73 3.28 1.06 6.78
C GLN A 73 3.69 -0.15 5.92
N LYS A 74 3.59 -1.36 6.45
CA LYS A 74 3.90 -2.58 5.69
C LYS A 74 2.97 -2.78 4.49
N VAL A 75 1.67 -2.45 4.59
CA VAL A 75 0.75 -2.48 3.43
C VAL A 75 1.20 -1.51 2.33
N LEU A 76 1.66 -0.31 2.68
CA LEU A 76 2.16 0.67 1.70
C LEU A 76 3.43 0.18 1.00
N GLU A 77 4.31 -0.52 1.72
CA GLU A 77 5.50 -1.17 1.17
C GLU A 77 5.11 -2.22 0.12
N VAL A 78 4.20 -3.15 0.48
CA VAL A 78 3.68 -4.16 -0.46
C VAL A 78 3.01 -3.51 -1.68
N LEU A 79 2.28 -2.42 -1.50
CA LEU A 79 1.69 -1.67 -2.62
C LEU A 79 2.76 -1.09 -3.55
N GLY A 80 3.86 -0.59 -2.97
CA GLY A 80 5.03 -0.11 -3.71
C GLY A 80 5.68 -1.21 -4.53
N GLU A 81 5.83 -2.41 -3.98
CA GLU A 81 6.38 -3.58 -4.69
C GLU A 81 5.49 -4.01 -5.87
N ILE A 82 4.17 -4.06 -5.67
CA ILE A 82 3.21 -4.36 -6.75
C ILE A 82 3.27 -3.28 -7.84
N ASN A 83 3.39 -2.01 -7.45
CA ASN A 83 3.56 -0.92 -8.40
C ASN A 83 4.86 -1.09 -9.22
N SER A 84 5.97 -1.43 -8.55
CA SER A 84 7.23 -1.76 -9.22
C SER A 84 7.08 -2.94 -10.17
N TYR A 85 6.34 -3.99 -9.82
CA TYR A 85 6.04 -5.09 -10.74
C TYR A 85 5.33 -4.60 -12.01
N ARG A 86 4.30 -3.76 -11.84
CA ARG A 86 3.53 -3.19 -12.96
C ARG A 86 4.39 -2.35 -13.87
N LEU A 87 5.26 -1.50 -13.32
CA LEU A 87 6.10 -0.59 -14.09
C LEU A 87 7.28 -1.31 -14.75
N ASN A 88 7.88 -2.29 -14.07
CA ASN A 88 9.14 -2.88 -14.51
C ASN A 88 8.95 -4.17 -15.31
N ILE A 89 7.95 -4.97 -14.98
CA ILE A 89 7.73 -6.29 -15.58
C ILE A 89 6.52 -6.27 -16.53
N VAL A 90 5.35 -5.88 -16.04
CA VAL A 90 4.09 -6.01 -16.81
C VAL A 90 3.87 -4.87 -17.81
N LYS A 91 4.45 -3.69 -17.56
CA LYS A 91 4.33 -2.46 -18.38
C LYS A 91 2.90 -1.91 -18.48
N THR A 92 2.10 -2.00 -17.40
CA THR A 92 0.67 -1.62 -17.39
C THR A 92 0.37 -0.28 -16.68
N GLY A 93 1.35 0.63 -16.62
CA GLY A 93 1.22 1.91 -15.93
C GLY A 93 1.28 1.80 -14.40
N GLY A 94 1.52 2.93 -13.74
CA GLY A 94 1.71 2.98 -12.30
C GLY A 94 0.42 3.01 -11.48
N ILE A 95 0.54 2.69 -10.20
CA ILE A 95 -0.49 2.81 -9.17
C ILE A 95 -0.32 4.15 -8.46
N THR A 96 -1.42 4.84 -8.16
CA THR A 96 -1.40 6.04 -7.33
C THR A 96 -0.86 5.72 -5.93
N VAL A 97 0.28 6.33 -5.59
CA VAL A 97 0.94 6.19 -4.29
C VAL A 97 0.10 6.83 -3.19
N LEU A 98 -0.24 6.03 -2.18
CA LEU A 98 -0.92 6.51 -0.98
C LEU A 98 0.09 7.21 -0.07
N ARG A 99 -0.28 8.41 0.41
CA ARG A 99 0.49 9.11 1.43
C ARG A 99 0.15 8.57 2.83
N PHE A 100 1.15 8.54 3.69
CA PHE A 100 0.95 8.22 5.09
C PHE A 100 0.13 9.34 5.75
N PRO A 101 -1.00 9.04 6.43
CA PRO A 101 -1.83 10.08 7.03
C PRO A 101 -1.22 10.56 8.36
N GLY A 102 -1.39 11.85 8.68
CA GLY A 102 -0.93 12.42 9.95
C GLY A 102 -1.78 12.08 11.18
N ARG A 103 -2.91 11.38 11.00
CA ARG A 103 -3.82 10.95 12.07
C ARG A 103 -3.59 9.49 12.45
N ASP A 104 -4.24 9.05 13.52
CA ASP A 104 -4.18 7.66 13.95
C ASP A 104 -4.74 6.69 12.92
N ILE A 105 -4.08 5.54 12.85
CA ILE A 105 -4.41 4.46 11.93
C ILE A 105 -5.32 3.49 12.65
N THR A 106 -6.54 3.35 12.17
CA THR A 106 -7.50 2.34 12.66
C THR A 106 -7.47 1.08 11.79
N PRO A 107 -7.92 -0.08 12.30
CA PRO A 107 -8.05 -1.29 11.48
C PRO A 107 -8.95 -1.10 10.26
N ASN A 108 -9.98 -0.25 10.34
CA ASN A 108 -10.80 0.17 9.20
C ASN A 108 -9.95 0.71 8.04
N LYS A 109 -8.99 1.57 8.37
CA LYS A 109 -8.11 2.16 7.37
C LYS A 109 -7.19 1.11 6.76
N VAL A 110 -6.58 0.26 7.58
CA VAL A 110 -5.74 -0.85 7.11
C VAL A 110 -6.53 -1.77 6.17
N PHE A 111 -7.73 -2.20 6.59
CA PHE A 111 -8.63 -3.04 5.81
C PHE A 111 -8.89 -2.46 4.42
N SER A 112 -9.26 -1.17 4.35
CA SER A 112 -9.55 -0.51 3.06
C SER A 112 -8.36 -0.54 2.09
N VAL A 113 -7.13 -0.41 2.61
CA VAL A 113 -5.93 -0.43 1.76
C VAL A 113 -5.55 -1.85 1.36
N VAL A 114 -5.72 -2.85 2.24
CA VAL A 114 -5.50 -4.26 1.87
C VAL A 114 -6.48 -4.71 0.79
N VAL A 115 -7.75 -4.30 0.88
CA VAL A 115 -8.76 -4.58 -0.16
C VAL A 115 -8.33 -3.96 -1.49
N ARG A 116 -7.89 -2.69 -1.48
CA ARG A 116 -7.35 -2.03 -2.68
C ARG A 116 -6.15 -2.80 -3.24
N LEU A 117 -5.21 -3.19 -2.38
CA LEU A 117 -4.00 -3.90 -2.78
C LEU A 117 -4.35 -5.24 -3.45
N ARG A 118 -5.31 -5.98 -2.91
CA ARG A 118 -5.83 -7.20 -3.55
C ARG A 118 -6.48 -6.91 -4.91
N GLN A 119 -7.23 -5.81 -5.04
CA GLN A 119 -7.81 -5.42 -6.34
C GLN A 119 -6.71 -5.13 -7.37
N GLU A 120 -5.66 -4.40 -7.00
CA GLU A 120 -4.51 -4.13 -7.87
C GLU A 120 -3.81 -5.43 -8.29
N LEU A 121 -3.61 -6.37 -7.36
CA LEU A 121 -3.03 -7.68 -7.66
C LEU A 121 -3.93 -8.51 -8.59
N ALA A 122 -5.24 -8.45 -8.39
CA ALA A 122 -6.20 -9.18 -9.21
C ALA A 122 -6.19 -8.73 -10.68
N LEU A 123 -5.86 -7.46 -10.96
CA LEU A 123 -5.69 -6.97 -12.33
C LEU A 123 -4.49 -7.62 -13.06
N LEU A 124 -3.55 -8.20 -12.32
CA LEU A 124 -2.37 -8.87 -12.86
C LEU A 124 -2.62 -10.35 -13.19
N LEU A 125 -3.75 -10.90 -12.77
CA LEU A 125 -4.10 -12.30 -13.01
C LEU A 125 -4.85 -12.43 -14.35
N ALA A 126 -4.23 -13.07 -15.34
CA ALA A 126 -4.77 -13.21 -16.71
C ALA A 126 -6.15 -13.90 -16.78
N LYS A 127 -6.45 -14.80 -15.82
CA LYS A 127 -7.78 -15.39 -15.65
C LYS A 127 -8.12 -15.35 -14.17
N ARG A 128 -9.05 -14.47 -13.81
CA ARG A 128 -9.72 -14.56 -12.51
C ARG A 128 -10.63 -15.78 -12.58
N LYS A 129 -10.11 -16.95 -12.23
CA LYS A 129 -11.00 -18.06 -11.85
C LYS A 129 -11.89 -17.49 -10.76
N ASN A 130 -13.21 -17.59 -10.91
CA ASN A 130 -14.18 -17.24 -9.88
C ASN A 130 -13.72 -17.93 -8.59
N SER A 131 -12.96 -17.19 -7.78
CA SER A 131 -12.34 -17.74 -6.59
C SER A 131 -13.51 -18.08 -5.71
N ARG A 132 -13.69 -19.38 -5.42
CA ARG A 132 -14.75 -19.84 -4.52
C ARG A 132 -14.71 -18.93 -3.31
N ILE A 133 -15.83 -18.25 -3.05
CA ILE A 133 -15.96 -17.31 -1.94
C ILE A 133 -15.57 -18.08 -0.69
N LYS A 134 -14.34 -17.88 -0.21
CA LYS A 134 -13.90 -18.50 1.04
C LYS A 134 -14.78 -17.89 2.12
N LYS A 135 -15.60 -18.71 2.77
CA LYS A 135 -16.38 -18.25 3.90
C LYS A 135 -15.42 -17.81 4.99
N LYS A 136 -15.61 -16.59 5.49
CA LYS A 136 -14.85 -16.01 6.59
C LYS A 136 -14.84 -16.89 7.85
N SER A 137 -15.84 -17.76 8.01
CA SER A 137 -16.01 -18.68 9.13
C SER A 137 -14.84 -19.64 9.36
N SER A 138 -13.92 -19.83 8.41
CA SER A 138 -12.77 -20.72 8.58
C SER A 138 -11.62 -20.10 9.37
N ILE A 139 -11.62 -18.80 9.64
CA ILE A 139 -10.58 -18.18 10.47
C ILE A 139 -11.05 -18.17 11.93
N GLN A 140 -10.80 -19.29 12.60
CA GLN A 140 -10.94 -19.38 14.05
C GLN A 140 -9.70 -18.75 14.71
N GLY A 141 -9.92 -17.81 15.63
CA GLY A 141 -8.89 -17.26 16.50
C GLY A 141 -8.88 -15.74 16.60
N ASN A 142 -8.36 -15.24 17.71
CA ASN A 142 -8.19 -13.81 17.99
C ASN A 142 -6.87 -13.32 17.38
N LYS A 143 -6.87 -13.01 16.08
CA LYS A 143 -5.72 -12.40 15.41
C LYS A 143 -5.54 -10.97 15.91
N THR A 144 -4.28 -10.57 15.96
CA THR A 144 -3.83 -9.25 16.38
C THR A 144 -3.05 -8.60 15.25
N SER A 145 -2.74 -7.31 15.38
CA SER A 145 -1.89 -6.58 14.44
C SER A 145 -0.53 -7.26 14.20
N ASN A 146 0.04 -7.96 15.18
CA ASN A 146 1.25 -8.78 15.03
C ASN A 146 1.10 -9.85 13.94
N HIS A 147 -0.05 -10.55 13.92
CA HIS A 147 -0.33 -11.60 12.94
C HIS A 147 -0.51 -11.03 11.54
N VAL A 148 -1.19 -9.88 11.44
CA VAL A 148 -1.40 -9.20 10.16
C VAL A 148 -0.06 -8.72 9.60
N TYR A 149 0.78 -8.11 10.43
CA TYR A 149 2.11 -7.65 10.05
C TYR A 149 3.00 -8.80 9.55
N ALA A 150 3.04 -9.91 10.29
CA ALA A 150 3.80 -11.09 9.87
C ALA A 150 3.32 -11.63 8.52
N ALA A 151 1.99 -11.78 8.33
CA ALA A 151 1.43 -12.26 7.07
C ALA A 151 1.70 -11.32 5.88
N LEU A 152 1.65 -10.00 6.08
CA LEU A 152 2.04 -9.04 5.04
C LEU A 152 3.54 -9.09 4.73
N SER A 153 4.37 -9.37 5.74
CA SER A 153 5.81 -9.54 5.54
C SER A 153 6.13 -10.79 4.73
N GLU A 154 5.40 -11.89 4.95
CA GLU A 154 5.48 -13.06 4.06
C GLU A 154 5.06 -12.72 2.62
N VAL A 155 3.99 -11.95 2.44
CA VAL A 155 3.54 -11.49 1.12
C VAL A 155 4.61 -10.64 0.44
N SER A 156 5.22 -9.69 1.15
CA SER A 156 6.29 -8.81 0.64
C SER A 156 7.48 -9.62 0.11
N ILE A 157 8.03 -10.52 0.95
CA ILE A 157 9.13 -11.42 0.53
C ILE A 157 8.71 -12.29 -0.67
N ALA A 158 7.48 -12.80 -0.66
CA ALA A 158 6.98 -13.62 -1.75
C ALA A 158 6.83 -12.84 -3.07
N ILE A 159 6.56 -11.52 -3.01
CA ILE A 159 6.53 -10.63 -4.17
C ILE A 159 7.94 -10.37 -4.66
N GLU A 160 8.91 -10.07 -3.80
CA GLU A 160 10.30 -9.83 -4.20
C GLU A 160 10.87 -11.01 -5.01
N GLU A 161 10.62 -12.24 -4.55
CA GLU A 161 10.94 -13.45 -5.31
C GLU A 161 10.24 -13.51 -6.67
N THR A 162 9.00 -13.01 -6.74
CA THR A 162 8.20 -12.94 -7.98
C THR A 162 8.73 -11.91 -8.97
N LEU A 163 9.25 -10.80 -8.44
CA LEU A 163 9.81 -9.73 -9.23
C LEU A 163 11.16 -10.13 -9.86
N GLY A 164 11.83 -11.16 -9.32
CA GLY A 164 13.23 -11.45 -9.65
C GLY A 164 14.16 -10.28 -9.28
N LEU A 165 13.65 -9.29 -8.54
CA LEU A 165 14.41 -8.13 -8.10
C LEU A 165 15.31 -8.61 -6.96
N ARG A 166 16.59 -8.79 -7.29
CA ARG A 166 17.63 -9.05 -6.29
C ARG A 166 17.92 -7.75 -5.54
N GLY A 167 17.11 -7.48 -4.52
CA GLY A 167 17.37 -6.46 -3.51
C GLY A 167 17.27 -5.01 -3.98
N VAL A 168 17.45 -4.10 -3.03
CA VAL A 168 17.44 -2.65 -3.26
C VAL A 168 18.68 -2.26 -4.06
N THR A 169 18.48 -1.72 -5.26
CA THR A 169 19.60 -1.26 -6.10
C THR A 169 20.21 0.02 -5.52
N PRO A 170 21.52 0.30 -5.72
CA PRO A 170 22.12 1.57 -5.30
C PRO A 170 21.37 2.80 -5.83
N SER A 171 20.88 2.73 -7.08
CA SER A 171 20.07 3.79 -7.69
C SER A 171 18.74 4.00 -6.96
N GLU A 172 18.11 2.93 -6.49
CA GLU A 172 16.89 3.01 -5.69
C GLU A 172 17.15 3.61 -4.31
N VAL A 173 18.23 3.18 -3.63
CA VAL A 173 18.66 3.79 -2.36
C VAL A 173 18.88 5.29 -2.56
N TYR A 174 19.62 5.68 -3.59
CA TYR A 174 19.87 7.09 -3.92
C TYR A 174 18.57 7.86 -4.18
N THR A 175 17.65 7.30 -4.97
CA THR A 175 16.35 7.92 -5.26
C THR A 175 15.54 8.13 -3.99
N ARG A 176 15.49 7.13 -3.08
CA ARG A 176 14.82 7.24 -1.79
C ARG A 176 15.48 8.28 -0.89
N SER A 177 16.82 8.35 -0.86
CA SER A 177 17.55 9.38 -0.11
C SER A 177 17.23 10.79 -0.61
N LEU A 178 17.17 10.99 -1.94
CA LEU A 178 16.76 12.28 -2.51
C LEU A 178 15.33 12.66 -2.14
N GLN A 179 14.41 11.70 -2.08
CA GLN A 179 13.03 11.95 -1.64
C GLN A 179 12.99 12.42 -0.18
N VAL A 180 13.78 11.82 0.71
CA VAL A 180 13.90 12.25 2.11
C VAL A 180 14.44 13.67 2.18
N ILE A 181 15.49 14.00 1.43
CA ILE A 181 16.06 15.35 1.41
C ILE A 181 15.05 16.38 0.93
N ARG A 182 14.30 16.09 -0.14
CA ARG A 182 13.23 16.97 -0.62
C ARG A 182 12.15 17.19 0.43
N LEU A 183 11.79 16.16 1.19
CA LEU A 183 10.84 16.28 2.30
C LEU A 183 11.40 17.17 3.42
N VAL A 184 12.66 16.97 3.82
CA VAL A 184 13.33 17.82 4.82
C VAL A 184 13.38 19.28 4.37
N GLN A 185 13.77 19.54 3.12
CA GLN A 185 13.79 20.88 2.54
C GLN A 185 12.39 21.51 2.52
N PHE A 186 11.36 20.75 2.19
CA PHE A 186 9.96 21.21 2.26
C PHE A 186 9.56 21.62 3.68
N LEU A 187 9.88 20.78 4.67
CA LEU A 187 9.57 21.08 6.08
C LEU A 187 10.32 22.32 6.58
N ARG A 188 11.63 22.42 6.30
CA ARG A 188 12.44 23.60 6.65
C ARG A 188 11.89 24.87 6.02
N ARG A 189 11.49 24.82 4.74
CA ARG A 189 10.84 25.95 4.06
C ARG A 189 9.54 26.36 4.75
N SER A 190 8.70 25.40 5.17
CA SER A 190 7.46 25.72 5.89
C SER A 190 7.67 26.37 7.25
N GLN A 191 8.87 26.24 7.82
CA GLN A 191 9.29 26.83 9.09
C GLN A 191 10.21 28.04 8.92
N SER A 192 10.39 28.55 7.70
CA SER A 192 11.33 29.64 7.38
C SER A 192 12.78 29.37 7.80
N LEU A 193 13.20 28.10 7.85
CA LEU A 193 14.58 27.70 8.15
C LEU A 193 15.46 27.69 6.88
N PRO A 194 16.80 27.88 7.00
CA PRO A 194 17.72 27.80 5.87
C PRO A 194 17.63 26.45 5.14
N GLN A 195 17.63 26.44 3.80
CA GLN A 195 17.42 25.22 2.99
C GLN A 195 18.69 24.41 2.71
N ASP A 196 19.82 24.77 3.33
CA ASP A 196 21.09 24.08 3.15
C ASP A 196 21.05 22.71 3.84
N VAL A 197 20.66 21.69 3.07
CA VAL A 197 20.63 20.29 3.47
C VAL A 197 21.61 19.56 2.58
N PRO A 198 22.65 18.90 3.14
CA PRO A 198 23.69 18.27 2.35
C PRO A 198 23.11 17.17 1.45
N ILE A 199 23.42 17.24 0.15
CA ILE A 199 23.01 16.24 -0.83
C ILE A 199 24.09 15.15 -0.88
N PRO A 200 23.74 13.86 -0.75
CA PRO A 200 24.70 12.79 -0.83
C PRO A 200 25.31 12.71 -2.23
N ALA A 201 26.64 12.59 -2.28
CA ALA A 201 27.34 12.40 -3.54
C ALA A 201 26.96 11.05 -4.18
N LEU A 202 26.77 11.06 -5.50
CA LEU A 202 26.67 9.84 -6.30
C LEU A 202 28.04 9.16 -6.30
N THR A 203 28.21 8.12 -5.51
CA THR A 203 29.41 7.27 -5.58
C THR A 203 29.16 6.19 -6.62
N GLN A 204 29.78 6.31 -7.79
CA GLN A 204 29.71 5.27 -8.82
C GLN A 204 30.32 3.96 -8.26
N GLY A 205 29.52 2.89 -8.24
CA GLY A 205 30.00 1.53 -7.94
C GLY A 205 30.09 1.12 -6.46
N ASN A 206 29.76 1.99 -5.50
CA ASN A 206 29.82 1.61 -4.08
C ASN A 206 28.54 0.95 -3.59
N PHE A 207 28.70 -0.19 -2.89
CA PHE A 207 27.60 -0.93 -2.28
C PHE A 207 26.90 -0.12 -1.17
N PRO A 208 25.59 -0.27 -0.99
CA PRO A 208 24.74 0.64 -0.22
C PRO A 208 24.94 0.64 1.31
N LYS A 209 25.81 -0.19 1.88
CA LYS A 209 25.96 -0.30 3.34
C LYS A 209 26.49 0.98 4.02
N LEU A 210 27.33 1.77 3.35
CA LEU A 210 27.89 2.99 3.93
C LEU A 210 26.99 4.23 3.76
N LEU A 211 26.20 4.30 2.68
CA LEU A 211 25.37 5.48 2.39
C LEU A 211 24.25 5.71 3.40
N VAL A 212 23.66 4.65 3.94
CA VAL A 212 22.53 4.75 4.88
C VAL A 212 22.97 5.40 6.19
N ILE A 213 24.13 4.98 6.75
CA ILE A 213 24.62 5.51 8.03
C ILE A 213 25.10 6.95 7.87
N THR A 214 25.91 7.24 6.85
CA THR A 214 26.48 8.59 6.69
C THR A 214 25.41 9.65 6.37
N VAL A 215 24.31 9.28 5.70
CA VAL A 215 23.27 10.24 5.30
C VAL A 215 22.16 10.36 6.33
N LEU A 216 21.77 9.27 7.01
CA LEU A 216 20.65 9.33 7.97
C LEU A 216 21.07 9.80 9.35
N LEU A 217 22.30 9.52 9.81
CA LEU A 217 22.73 9.95 11.15
C LEU A 217 22.62 11.48 11.33
N PRO A 218 23.11 12.31 10.39
CA PRO A 218 23.00 13.77 10.53
C PRO A 218 21.55 14.23 10.51
N VAL A 219 20.70 13.63 9.67
CA VAL A 219 19.29 14.01 9.55
C VAL A 219 18.50 13.68 10.82
N VAL A 220 18.75 12.50 11.42
CA VAL A 220 18.12 12.10 12.67
C VAL A 220 18.57 13.00 13.82
N VAL A 221 19.87 13.29 13.93
CA VAL A 221 20.40 14.22 14.94
C VAL A 221 19.82 15.63 14.75
N MET A 222 19.66 16.09 13.51
CA MET A 222 19.04 17.39 13.23
C MET A 222 17.56 17.44 13.63
N MET A 223 16.81 16.35 13.44
CA MET A 223 15.39 16.28 13.83
C MET A 223 15.20 16.20 15.34
N MET A 224 16.14 15.62 16.08
CA MET A 224 16.08 15.57 17.55
C MET A 224 16.31 16.93 18.22
N ASN A 225 16.96 17.88 17.55
CA ASN A 225 17.19 19.23 18.08
C ASN A 225 16.03 20.21 17.81
N VAL A 226 14.95 19.78 17.14
CA VAL A 226 13.82 20.63 16.74
C VAL A 226 12.54 20.33 17.54
N ILE A 227 12.56 19.33 18.43
CA ILE A 227 11.47 18.98 19.35
C ILE A 227 11.88 19.36 20.77
#